data_AF-A0A3R6TZL4-F1
#
_entry.id   AF-A0A3R6TZL4-F1
#
_cell.length_a   1.000
_cell.length_b   1.000
_cell.length_c   1.000
_cell.angle_alpha   90.00
_cell.angle_beta   90.00
_cell.angle_gamma   90.00
#
_symmetry.space_group_name_H-M   'P 1'
#
loop_
_entity.id
_entity.type
_entity.pdbx_description
1 polymer ?
#
loop_
_entity_poly.entity_id
_entity_poly.type
_entity_poly.pdbx_seq_one_letter_code
_entity_poly.pdbx_strand_id
1 'polypeptide(L)' 'MRKEENGKLQQVICNGCGKELKIENEIVREGCFAADVRFGYFSRKDGLRHKFDLCEDCYDKWIHTFAVPVEEMPETELL' A
#
# COMPACT_ATOMS: atom_id res chain seq x y z
N MET A 1 5.29 -4.41 -3.81
CA MET A 1 6.16 -5.60 -4.03
C MET A 1 7.25 -5.55 -2.98
N ARG A 2 7.12 -6.38 -1.94
CA ARG A 2 8.01 -6.35 -0.76
C ARG A 2 9.02 -7.49 -0.82
N LYS A 3 10.25 -7.24 -0.39
CA LYS A 3 11.26 -8.28 -0.18
C LYS A 3 11.65 -8.31 1.29
N GLU A 4 11.64 -9.52 1.84
CA GLU A 4 12.05 -9.81 3.21
C GLU A 4 13.19 -10.82 3.16
N GLU A 5 14.20 -10.62 4.01
CA GLU A 5 15.31 -11.54 4.18
C GLU A 5 15.47 -11.83 5.67
N ASN A 6 15.45 -13.11 6.06
CA ASN A 6 15.49 -13.54 7.47
C ASN A 6 14.41 -12.86 8.36
N GLY A 7 13.23 -12.61 7.79
CA GLY A 7 12.11 -11.95 8.48
C GLY A 7 12.24 -10.42 8.60
N LYS A 8 13.29 -9.84 8.00
CA LYS A 8 13.56 -8.41 8.02
C LYS A 8 13.17 -7.76 6.69
N LEU A 9 12.40 -6.69 6.73
CA LEU A 9 12.01 -5.96 5.51
C LEU A 9 13.24 -5.27 4.91
N GLN A 10 13.58 -5.66 3.67
CA GLN A 10 14.74 -5.12 2.94
C GLN A 10 14.34 -4.10 1.88
N GLN A 11 13.19 -4.31 1.23
CA GLN A 11 12.79 -3.49 0.09
C GLN A 11 11.26 -3.44 -0.04
N VAL A 12 10.75 -2.26 -0.42
CA VAL A 12 9.37 -2.05 -0.86
C VAL A 12 9.39 -1.27 -2.16
N ILE A 13 8.79 -1.84 -3.20
CA ILE A 13 8.63 -1.20 -4.50
C ILE A 13 7.16 -0.81 -4.68
N CYS A 14 6.94 0.45 -5.03
CA CYS A 14 5.65 0.99 -5.44
C CYS A 14 5.17 0.28 -6.73
N ASN A 15 4.02 -0.36 -6.65
CA ASN A 15 3.39 -1.05 -7.78
C ASN A 15 2.83 -0.09 -8.84
N GLY A 16 2.63 1.19 -8.51
CA GLY A 16 2.13 2.20 -9.45
C GLY A 16 3.22 2.78 -10.36
N CYS A 17 4.35 3.21 -9.79
CA CYS A 17 5.41 3.90 -10.52
C CYS A 17 6.77 3.19 -10.53
N GLY A 18 6.92 2.08 -9.81
CA GLY A 18 8.19 1.35 -9.71
C GLY A 18 9.23 1.98 -8.78
N LYS A 19 8.94 3.12 -8.13
CA LYS A 19 9.83 3.75 -7.14
C LYS A 19 10.09 2.79 -5.98
N GLU A 20 11.35 2.69 -5.58
CA GLU A 20 11.75 2.05 -4.33
C GLU A 20 11.52 3.01 -3.16
N LEU A 21 10.82 2.54 -2.13
CA LEU A 21 10.52 3.35 -0.96
C LEU A 21 11.68 3.36 0.03
N LYS A 22 11.85 4.47 0.74
CA LYS A 22 12.84 4.63 1.82
C LYS A 22 12.54 3.67 2.97
N ILE A 23 13.54 2.90 3.36
CA ILE A 23 13.47 2.00 4.50
C ILE A 23 14.64 2.30 5.44
N GLU A 24 14.34 2.43 6.73
CA GLU A 24 15.33 2.56 7.79
C GLU A 24 14.93 1.66 8.96
N ASN A 25 15.87 0.84 9.43
CA ASN A 25 15.63 -0.15 10.48
C ASN A 25 14.40 -1.01 10.21
N GLU A 26 14.26 -1.49 8.96
CA GLU A 26 13.18 -2.41 8.55
C GLU A 26 11.78 -1.75 8.52
N ILE A 27 11.70 -0.42 8.68
CA ILE A 27 10.48 0.38 8.68
C ILE A 27 10.47 1.30 7.45
N VAL A 28 9.33 1.40 6.77
CA VAL A 28 9.14 2.37 5.67
C VAL A 28 9.08 3.78 6.25
N ARG A 29 9.91 4.70 5.75
CA ARG A 29 10.08 6.07 6.27
C ARG A 29 9.45 7.15 5.40
N GLU A 30 8.44 6.80 4.63
CA GLU A 30 7.64 7.73 3.84
C GLU A 30 6.21 7.18 3.67
N GLY A 31 5.29 8.02 3.19
CA GLY A 31 3.91 7.64 2.94
C GLY A 31 3.81 6.40 2.04
N CYS A 32 3.17 5.35 2.56
CA CYS A 32 3.01 4.07 1.88
C CYS A 32 1.62 3.49 2.13
N PHE A 33 0.83 3.39 1.08
CA PHE A 33 -0.42 2.65 1.13
C PHE A 33 -0.16 1.17 0.84
N ALA A 34 -0.50 0.30 1.78
CA ALA A 34 -0.32 -1.14 1.67
C ALA A 34 -1.67 -1.86 1.56
N ALA A 35 -1.90 -2.54 0.45
CA ALA A 35 -3.10 -3.34 0.25
C ALA A 35 -2.82 -4.83 0.45
N ASP A 36 -3.67 -5.48 1.26
CA ASP A 36 -3.76 -6.93 1.37
C ASP A 36 -5.23 -7.33 1.33
N VAL A 37 -5.76 -7.49 0.12
CA VAL A 37 -7.18 -7.68 -0.13
C VAL A 37 -7.44 -9.15 -0.46
N ARG A 38 -8.41 -9.74 0.23
CA ARG A 38 -8.92 -11.09 -0.05
C ARG A 38 -10.31 -10.98 -0.65
N PHE A 39 -10.47 -11.53 -1.85
CA PHE A 39 -11.75 -11.60 -2.54
C PHE A 39 -12.45 -12.91 -2.15
N GLY A 40 -13.48 -12.78 -1.32
CA GLY A 40 -14.39 -13.88 -0.97
C GLY A 40 -15.29 -14.25 -2.14
N TYR A 41 -16.27 -15.12 -1.88
CA TYR A 41 -17.27 -15.48 -2.87
C TYR A 41 -18.12 -14.29 -3.31
N PHE A 42 -18.72 -14.39 -4.51
CA PHE A 42 -19.63 -13.40 -5.10
C PHE A 42 -18.94 -12.15 -5.69
N SER A 43 -17.69 -12.30 -6.10
CA SER A 43 -16.92 -11.30 -6.83
C SER A 43 -16.41 -11.85 -8.17
N ARG A 44 -15.93 -10.99 -9.06
CA ARG A 44 -15.22 -11.45 -10.28
C ARG A 44 -13.80 -11.95 -9.99
N LYS A 45 -13.38 -11.97 -8.72
CA LYS A 45 -12.03 -12.29 -8.26
C LYS A 45 -12.04 -13.37 -7.19
N ASP A 46 -13.08 -14.21 -7.16
CA ASP A 46 -13.27 -15.21 -6.11
C ASP A 46 -12.02 -16.07 -5.88
N GLY A 47 -11.63 -16.19 -4.61
CA GLY A 47 -10.46 -16.96 -4.20
C GLY A 47 -9.12 -16.26 -4.42
N LEU A 48 -9.10 -15.07 -5.02
CA LEU A 48 -7.87 -14.30 -5.20
C LEU A 48 -7.52 -13.47 -3.96
N ARG A 49 -6.22 -13.35 -3.72
CA ARG A 49 -5.64 -12.40 -2.78
C ARG A 49 -4.72 -11.48 -3.55
N HIS A 50 -4.93 -10.18 -3.43
CA HIS A 50 -4.08 -9.17 -4.05
C HIS A 50 -3.24 -8.50 -2.99
N LYS A 51 -1.93 -8.38 -3.25
CA LYS A 51 -0.99 -7.64 -2.41
C LYS A 51 -0.21 -6.64 -3.26
N PHE A 52 -0.23 -5.37 -2.87
CA PHE A 52 0.53 -4.33 -3.55
C PHE A 52 0.77 -3.14 -2.62
N ASP A 53 1.76 -2.33 -2.97
CA ASP A 53 2.13 -1.12 -2.24
C ASP A 53 2.12 0.07 -3.20
N LEU A 54 1.67 1.23 -2.74
CA LEU A 54 1.74 2.49 -3.48
C LEU A 54 2.50 3.52 -2.64
N CYS A 55 3.40 4.27 -3.29
CA CYS A 55 3.90 5.52 -2.70
C CYS A 55 2.76 6.55 -2.59
N GLU A 56 2.94 7.54 -1.73
CA GLU A 56 1.98 8.64 -1.52
C GLU A 56 1.50 9.26 -2.85
N ASP A 57 2.40 9.65 -3.76
CA ASP A 57 2.02 10.21 -5.07
C ASP A 57 1.11 9.30 -5.92
N CYS A 58 1.31 7.97 -5.83
CA CYS A 58 0.49 7.02 -6.58
C CYS A 58 -0.83 6.75 -5.88
N TYR A 59 -0.85 6.78 -4.55
CA TYR A 59 -2.06 6.76 -3.76
C TYR A 59 -2.92 7.99 -4.07
N ASP A 60 -2.34 9.19 -4.06
CA ASP A 60 -3.03 10.44 -4.38
C ASP A 60 -3.66 10.39 -5.77
N LYS A 61 -2.87 10.00 -6.78
CA LYS A 61 -3.38 9.80 -8.14
C LYS A 61 -4.54 8.80 -8.18
N TRP A 62 -4.48 7.74 -7.38
CA TRP A 62 -5.53 6.73 -7.35
C TRP A 62 -6.81 7.24 -6.69
N ILE A 63 -6.73 7.90 -5.53
CA ILE A 63 -7.92 8.43 -4.84
C ILE A 63 -8.57 9.58 -5.61
N HIS A 64 -7.80 10.31 -6.41
CA HIS A 64 -8.34 11.33 -7.33
C HIS A 64 -9.18 10.73 -8.48
N THR A 65 -9.13 9.42 -8.69
CA THR A 65 -10.01 8.73 -9.65
C THR A 65 -11.35 8.30 -9.04
N PHE A 66 -11.54 8.44 -7.74
CA PHE A 66 -12.74 7.95 -7.08
C PHE A 66 -13.93 8.87 -7.35
N ALA A 67 -15.09 8.27 -7.62
CA ALA A 67 -16.34 9.01 -7.77
C ALA A 67 -16.83 9.61 -6.44
N VAL A 68 -16.48 8.95 -5.33
CA VAL A 68 -16.70 9.43 -3.96
C VAL A 68 -15.33 9.67 -3.34
N PRO A 69 -15.01 10.89 -2.88
CA PRO A 69 -13.74 11.19 -2.23
C PRO A 69 -13.50 10.31 -1.00
N VAL A 70 -12.23 10.18 -0.62
CA VAL A 70 -11.89 9.57 0.68
C VAL A 70 -12.40 10.44 1.83
N GLU A 71 -12.79 9.80 2.92
CA GLU A 71 -13.07 10.49 4.17
C GLU A 71 -11.77 10.78 4.90
N GLU A 72 -11.54 12.04 5.25
CA GLU A 72 -10.34 12.48 5.98
C GLU A 72 -10.72 12.77 7.44
N MET A 73 -10.04 12.11 8.37
CA MET A 73 -10.22 12.33 9.80
C MET A 73 -8.85 12.63 10.42
N PRO A 74 -8.73 13.69 11.26
CA PRO A 74 -7.47 13.95 11.95
C PRO A 74 -7.22 12.87 13.00
N GLU A 75 -6.05 12.23 12.93
CA GLU A 75 -5.56 11.32 13.96
C GLU A 75 -4.80 12.12 15.03
N THR A 76 -5.17 11.93 16.31
CA THR A 76 -4.50 12.61 17.43
C THR A 76 -3.21 11.92 17.85
N GLU A 77 -3.02 10.66 17.45
CA GLU A 77 -1.85 9.84 17.76
C GLU A 77 -1.31 9.23 16.46
N LEU A 78 -0.01 9.41 16.21
CA LEU A 78 0.70 8.75 15.11
C LEU A 78 1.32 7.45 15.65
N LEU A 79 0.85 6.31 15.15
CA LEU A 79 1.37 4.97 15.49
C LEU A 79 2.61 4.60 14.67
#